data_AF-A0A553S774-F1
#
_entry.id   AF-A0A553S774-F1
#
_cell.length_a   1.000
_cell.length_b   1.000
_cell.length_c   1.000
_cell.angle_alpha   90.00
_cell.angle_beta   90.00
_cell.angle_gamma   90.00
#
_symmetry.space_group_name_H-M   'P 1'
#
loop_
_entity.id
_entity.type
_entity.pdbx_description
1 polymer ?
#
loop_
_entity_poly.entity_id
_entity_poly.type
_entity_poly.pdbx_seq_one_letter_code
_entity_poly.pdbx_strand_id
1 'polypeptide(L)'
;MDTKDYLRKLSKCIKVTSDRREIIREYEEHIEDHKAALIYRGFSEEEAEREALTQLGDPISLGEKLNQVHRRGIEWGMTIYYLVWAIGLNLVPYLWEGSLISTSAPAFILYGITGILTVAGFFVCFLEKYTDASLFYAWANNWDGGGLTNSGLILAISIVPVMGSIQLKIIWILVIGVLLNIERYSIAVLRDRKEQRLLWEIGVATTDISYKGQGIIAGKKIRLKSKEESIKKGTPFVIIGLEGFKPVAMPI
;
A
#
# COMPACT_ATOMS: atom_id res chain seq x y z
N MET A 1 -15.22 -12.86 26.27
CA MET A 1 -14.50 -12.17 25.20
C MET A 1 -15.32 -10.95 24.89
N ASP A 2 -14.73 -9.77 24.94
CA ASP A 2 -15.42 -8.52 24.60
C ASP A 2 -15.23 -8.21 23.10
N THR A 3 -16.00 -7.26 22.57
CA THR A 3 -15.92 -6.81 21.17
C THR A 3 -14.51 -6.37 20.79
N LYS A 4 -13.80 -5.69 21.70
CA LYS A 4 -12.43 -5.22 21.46
C LYS A 4 -11.45 -6.37 21.28
N ASP A 5 -11.49 -7.39 22.13
CA ASP A 5 -10.66 -8.59 21.99
C ASP A 5 -11.03 -9.40 20.74
N TYR A 6 -12.32 -9.46 20.39
CA TYR A 6 -12.79 -10.09 19.15
C TYR A 6 -12.18 -9.42 17.91
N LEU A 7 -12.37 -8.11 17.75
CA LEU A 7 -11.87 -7.35 16.61
C LEU A 7 -10.33 -7.34 16.56
N ARG A 8 -9.67 -7.34 17.72
CA ARG A 8 -8.21 -7.50 17.80
C ARG A 8 -7.75 -8.86 17.26
N LYS A 9 -8.42 -9.96 17.63
CA LYS A 9 -8.11 -11.30 17.12
C LYS A 9 -8.42 -11.43 15.63
N LEU A 10 -9.58 -10.94 15.20
CA LEU A 10 -10.00 -10.93 13.80
C LEU A 10 -9.00 -10.15 12.93
N SER A 11 -8.63 -8.94 13.38
CA SER A 11 -7.67 -8.11 12.66
C SER A 11 -6.32 -8.78 12.53
N LYS A 12 -5.81 -9.55 13.50
CA LYS A 12 -4.57 -10.34 13.32
C LYS A 12 -4.68 -11.43 12.26
N CYS A 13 -5.88 -11.96 12.02
CA CYS A 13 -6.08 -13.04 11.05
C CYS A 13 -6.15 -12.55 9.61
N ILE A 14 -6.56 -11.30 9.37
CA ILE A 14 -6.62 -10.70 8.02
C ILE A 14 -5.20 -10.51 7.48
N LYS A 15 -4.86 -11.10 6.34
CA LYS A 15 -3.51 -11.03 5.74
C LYS A 15 -3.32 -9.77 4.90
N VAL A 16 -4.34 -9.42 4.11
CA VAL A 16 -4.30 -8.24 3.22
C VAL A 16 -4.44 -6.97 4.06
N THR A 17 -3.36 -6.20 4.17
CA THR A 17 -3.34 -5.02 5.04
C THR A 17 -4.08 -3.82 4.48
N SER A 18 -4.18 -3.70 3.15
CA SER A 18 -4.87 -2.57 2.50
C SER A 18 -6.33 -2.48 2.93
N ASP A 19 -7.00 -3.62 3.04
CA ASP A 19 -8.45 -3.68 3.23
C ASP A 19 -8.80 -3.95 4.71
N ARG A 20 -7.80 -4.33 5.53
CA ARG A 20 -7.97 -4.66 6.95
C ARG A 20 -8.75 -3.61 7.71
N ARG A 21 -8.44 -2.32 7.53
CA ARG A 21 -9.11 -1.25 8.25
C ARG A 21 -10.59 -1.18 7.90
N GLU A 22 -10.91 -1.30 6.62
CA GLU A 22 -12.29 -1.24 6.13
C GLU A 22 -13.08 -2.45 6.60
N ILE A 23 -12.50 -3.65 6.48
CA ILE A 23 -13.09 -4.90 6.98
C ILE A 23 -13.36 -4.79 8.49
N ILE A 24 -12.40 -4.32 9.29
CA ILE A 24 -12.59 -4.23 10.74
C ILE A 24 -13.66 -3.21 11.11
N ARG A 25 -13.73 -2.08 10.40
CA ARG A 25 -14.81 -1.11 10.60
C ARG A 25 -16.18 -1.69 10.25
N GLU A 26 -16.29 -2.41 9.14
CA GLU A 26 -17.54 -3.07 8.75
C GLU A 26 -18.01 -4.05 9.83
N TYR A 27 -17.10 -4.86 10.40
CA TYR A 27 -17.45 -5.78 11.48
C TYR A 27 -17.74 -5.09 12.81
N GLU A 28 -17.09 -3.96 13.11
CA GLU A 28 -17.42 -3.14 14.27
C GLU A 28 -18.83 -2.57 14.18
N GLU A 29 -19.17 -1.96 13.04
CA GLU A 29 -20.52 -1.46 12.75
C GLU A 29 -21.55 -2.60 12.79
N HIS A 30 -21.24 -3.75 12.18
CA HIS A 30 -22.11 -4.92 12.21
C HIS A 30 -22.35 -5.44 13.64
N ILE A 31 -21.33 -5.51 14.50
CA ILE A 31 -21.51 -5.94 15.89
C ILE A 31 -22.43 -4.97 16.65
N GLU A 32 -22.23 -3.67 16.50
CA GLU A 32 -23.04 -2.66 17.18
C GLU A 32 -24.49 -2.66 16.70
N ASP A 33 -24.74 -2.86 15.40
CA ASP A 33 -26.09 -3.01 14.85
C ASP A 33 -26.82 -4.24 15.43
N HIS A 34 -26.12 -5.38 15.54
CA HIS A 34 -26.68 -6.60 16.15
C HIS A 34 -26.96 -6.42 17.64
N LYS A 35 -26.04 -5.78 18.38
CA LYS A 35 -26.25 -5.43 19.79
C LYS A 35 -27.48 -4.55 19.97
N ALA A 36 -27.62 -3.49 19.17
CA ALA A 36 -28.74 -2.57 19.24
C ALA A 36 -30.09 -3.29 18.98
N ALA A 37 -30.12 -4.21 18.01
CA ALA A 37 -31.30 -5.01 17.71
C ALA A 37 -31.69 -5.95 18.86
N LEU A 38 -30.71 -6.54 19.57
CA LEU A 38 -30.94 -7.40 20.73
C LEU A 38 -31.40 -6.61 21.96
N ILE A 39 -30.81 -5.44 22.20
CA ILE A 39 -31.24 -4.52 23.27
C ILE A 39 -32.70 -4.08 23.03
N TYR A 40 -33.06 -3.75 21.80
CA TYR A 40 -34.45 -3.43 21.43
C TYR A 40 -35.42 -4.58 21.72
N ARG A 41 -34.95 -5.83 21.63
CA ARG A 41 -35.72 -7.04 21.97
C ARG A 41 -35.76 -7.35 23.47
N GLY A 42 -35.19 -6.50 24.31
CA GLY A 42 -35.25 -6.60 25.77
C GLY A 42 -34.07 -7.33 26.42
N PHE A 43 -33.00 -7.63 25.68
CA PHE A 43 -31.77 -8.17 26.26
C PHE A 43 -30.97 -7.09 26.99
N SER A 44 -30.25 -7.47 28.03
CA SER A 44 -29.25 -6.58 28.63
C SER A 44 -28.07 -6.35 27.68
N GLU A 45 -27.33 -5.26 27.85
CA GLU A 45 -26.19 -4.92 26.99
C GLU A 45 -25.12 -6.01 26.95
N GLU A 46 -24.79 -6.61 28.11
CA GLU A 46 -23.82 -7.70 28.21
C GLU A 46 -24.29 -8.99 27.52
N GLU A 47 -25.58 -9.30 27.61
CA GLU A 47 -26.17 -10.46 26.92
C GLU A 47 -26.23 -10.23 25.41
N ALA A 48 -26.60 -9.02 24.99
CA ALA A 48 -26.63 -8.62 23.59
C ALA A 48 -25.24 -8.71 22.94
N GLU A 49 -24.19 -8.25 23.64
CA GLU A 49 -22.81 -8.37 23.17
C GLU A 49 -22.39 -9.84 23.03
N ARG A 50 -22.63 -10.65 24.06
CA ARG A 50 -22.26 -12.06 24.04
C ARG A 50 -22.96 -12.83 22.90
N GLU A 51 -24.24 -12.55 22.70
CA GLU A 51 -25.04 -13.19 21.65
C GLU A 51 -24.58 -12.74 20.26
N ALA A 52 -24.33 -11.44 20.05
CA ALA A 52 -23.78 -10.92 18.80
C ALA A 52 -22.43 -11.56 18.43
N LEU A 53 -21.53 -11.70 19.40
CA LEU A 53 -20.24 -12.38 19.19
C LEU A 53 -20.41 -13.89 18.96
N THR A 54 -21.38 -14.54 19.61
CA THR A 54 -21.68 -15.96 19.41
C THR A 54 -22.17 -16.24 17.99
N GLN A 55 -23.00 -15.36 17.43
CA GLN A 55 -23.48 -15.46 16.05
C GLN A 55 -22.36 -15.28 15.02
N LEU A 56 -21.38 -14.42 15.30
CA LEU A 56 -20.19 -14.26 14.45
C LEU A 56 -19.23 -15.45 14.52
N GLY A 57 -19.25 -16.20 15.63
CA GLY A 57 -18.47 -17.42 15.82
C GLY A 57 -17.02 -17.15 16.21
N ASP A 58 -16.10 -17.99 15.74
CA ASP A 58 -14.68 -17.86 16.05
C ASP A 58 -13.99 -16.82 15.14
N PRO A 59 -13.32 -15.78 15.68
CA PRO A 59 -12.66 -14.74 14.89
C PRO A 59 -11.53 -15.29 14.02
N ILE A 60 -10.89 -16.41 14.38
CA ILE A 60 -9.83 -17.02 13.59
C ILE A 60 -10.41 -17.62 12.31
N SER A 61 -11.41 -18.48 12.46
CA SER A 61 -12.13 -19.11 11.35
C SER A 61 -12.76 -18.07 10.40
N LEU A 62 -13.30 -16.98 10.95
CA LEU A 62 -13.83 -15.87 10.16
C LEU A 62 -12.73 -15.16 9.37
N GLY A 63 -11.60 -14.87 10.00
CA GLY A 63 -10.44 -14.25 9.33
C GLY A 63 -9.88 -15.10 8.19
N GLU A 64 -9.89 -16.42 8.30
CA GLU A 64 -9.50 -17.32 7.22
C GLU A 64 -10.43 -17.24 6.01
N LYS A 65 -11.75 -17.20 6.24
CA LYS A 65 -12.74 -17.00 5.18
C LYS A 65 -12.57 -15.64 4.51
N LEU A 66 -12.37 -14.58 5.30
CA LEU A 66 -12.14 -13.23 4.78
C LEU A 66 -10.90 -13.15 3.90
N ASN A 67 -9.83 -13.88 4.24
CA ASN A 67 -8.62 -13.95 3.40
C ASN A 67 -8.82 -14.66 2.06
N GLN A 68 -9.80 -15.56 1.94
CA GLN A 68 -10.11 -16.22 0.67
C GLN A 68 -10.83 -15.26 -0.28
N VAL A 69 -11.72 -14.43 0.26
CA VAL A 69 -12.49 -13.43 -0.50
C VAL A 69 -11.64 -12.20 -0.81
N HIS A 70 -10.91 -11.67 0.18
CA HIS A 70 -10.02 -10.54 0.05
C HIS A 70 -8.61 -11.02 -0.30
N ARG A 71 -8.43 -11.44 -1.56
CA ARG A 71 -7.12 -11.84 -2.07
C ARG A 71 -6.43 -10.65 -2.74
N ARG A 72 -5.17 -10.40 -2.37
CA ARG A 72 -4.34 -9.36 -2.99
C ARG A 72 -4.23 -9.57 -4.50
N GLY A 73 -4.71 -8.59 -5.26
CA GLY A 73 -4.60 -8.51 -6.71
C GLY A 73 -3.47 -7.61 -7.21
N ILE A 74 -3.41 -7.47 -8.52
CA ILE A 74 -2.58 -6.48 -9.23
C ILE A 74 -3.15 -5.08 -8.99
N GLU A 75 -2.28 -4.10 -8.82
CA GLU A 75 -2.70 -2.70 -8.77
C GLU A 75 -2.95 -2.16 -10.18
N TRP A 76 -4.17 -2.36 -10.66
CA TRP A 76 -4.59 -2.02 -12.02
C TRP A 76 -4.43 -0.54 -12.35
N GLY A 77 -4.64 0.37 -11.40
CA GLY A 77 -4.50 1.81 -11.64
C GLY A 77 -3.11 2.18 -12.17
N MET A 78 -2.05 1.68 -11.54
CA MET A 78 -0.67 1.92 -11.98
C MET A 78 -0.35 1.24 -13.30
N THR A 79 -0.86 0.00 -13.48
CA THR A 79 -0.64 -0.77 -14.71
C THR A 79 -1.28 -0.10 -15.92
N ILE A 80 -2.54 0.34 -15.79
CA ILE A 80 -3.26 1.06 -16.85
C ILE A 80 -2.55 2.39 -17.14
N TYR A 81 -2.17 3.13 -16.11
CA TYR A 81 -1.44 4.39 -16.28
C TYR A 81 -0.15 4.20 -17.07
N TYR A 82 0.67 3.21 -16.70
CA TYR A 82 1.87 2.84 -17.44
C TYR A 82 1.55 2.50 -18.91
N LEU A 83 0.56 1.65 -19.16
CA LEU A 83 0.21 1.20 -20.51
C LEU A 83 -0.26 2.36 -21.40
N VAL A 84 -1.09 3.27 -20.87
CA VAL A 84 -1.57 4.44 -21.61
C VAL A 84 -0.39 5.29 -22.10
N TRP A 85 0.56 5.60 -21.22
CA TRP A 85 1.74 6.38 -21.59
C TRP A 85 2.72 5.60 -22.46
N ALA A 86 2.93 4.31 -22.18
CA ALA A 86 3.81 3.47 -22.96
C ALA A 86 3.33 3.36 -24.41
N ILE A 87 2.04 3.10 -24.63
CA ILE A 87 1.43 3.05 -25.97
C ILE A 87 1.45 4.42 -26.62
N GLY A 88 1.02 5.46 -25.90
CA GLY A 88 0.95 6.83 -26.40
C GLY A 88 2.31 7.37 -26.87
N LEU A 89 3.37 7.15 -26.09
CA LEU A 89 4.70 7.66 -26.41
C LEU A 89 5.47 6.78 -27.40
N ASN A 90 5.24 5.47 -27.41
CA ASN A 90 6.09 4.55 -28.17
C ASN A 90 5.43 3.94 -29.40
N LEU A 91 4.10 3.85 -29.47
CA LEU A 91 3.41 3.17 -30.58
C LEU A 91 2.64 4.16 -31.47
N VAL A 92 1.96 5.16 -30.88
CA VAL A 92 1.21 6.18 -31.65
C VAL A 92 2.08 6.91 -32.71
N PRO A 93 3.35 7.25 -32.46
CA PRO A 93 4.17 7.91 -33.49
C PRO A 93 4.27 7.13 -34.82
N TYR A 94 4.23 5.79 -34.76
CA TYR A 94 4.27 4.94 -35.96
C TYR A 94 3.01 5.07 -36.84
N LEU A 95 1.89 5.60 -36.32
CA LEU A 95 0.68 5.85 -37.10
C LEU A 95 0.82 7.04 -38.06
N TRP A 96 1.76 7.94 -37.79
CA TRP A 96 1.98 9.17 -38.56
C TRP A 96 3.30 9.16 -39.34
N GLU A 97 3.86 7.97 -39.60
CA GLU A 97 5.18 7.75 -40.23
C GLU A 97 6.35 8.48 -39.54
N GLY A 98 6.13 8.97 -38.31
CA GLY A 98 7.10 9.71 -37.53
C GLY A 98 7.74 8.85 -36.46
N SER A 99 9.06 8.70 -36.47
CA SER A 99 9.76 8.40 -35.22
C SER A 99 9.90 9.70 -34.42
N LEU A 100 9.52 9.71 -33.14
CA LEU A 100 9.74 10.87 -32.24
C LEU A 100 11.20 11.33 -32.18
N ILE A 101 12.13 10.47 -32.61
CA ILE A 101 13.54 10.75 -32.60
C ILE A 101 14.12 10.55 -34.02
N SER A 102 14.24 11.61 -34.81
CA SER A 102 15.14 11.61 -35.96
C SER A 102 16.57 11.77 -35.43
N THR A 103 17.30 10.69 -35.15
CA THR A 103 18.57 10.81 -34.42
C THR A 103 19.81 10.67 -35.29
N SER A 104 20.64 11.71 -35.22
CA SER A 104 22.05 11.77 -35.55
C SER A 104 22.98 11.25 -34.44
N ALA A 105 22.42 10.80 -33.31
CA ALA A 105 23.17 10.27 -32.17
C ALA A 105 23.47 8.76 -32.33
N PRO A 106 24.67 8.28 -31.94
CA PRO A 106 25.00 6.86 -31.95
C PRO A 106 24.09 6.02 -31.03
N ALA A 107 23.78 4.80 -31.47
CA ALA A 107 22.88 3.88 -30.76
C ALA A 107 23.29 3.59 -29.31
N PHE A 108 24.59 3.51 -29.01
CA PHE A 108 25.07 3.24 -27.64
C PHE A 108 24.69 4.33 -26.64
N ILE A 109 24.59 5.59 -27.07
CA ILE A 109 24.17 6.71 -26.21
C ILE A 109 22.69 6.53 -25.87
N LEU A 110 21.87 6.21 -26.87
CA LEU A 110 20.43 6.02 -26.71
C LEU A 110 20.11 4.84 -25.79
N TYR A 111 20.80 3.70 -25.96
CA TYR A 111 20.67 2.57 -25.04
C TYR A 111 21.17 2.89 -23.63
N GLY A 112 22.21 3.71 -23.49
CA GLY A 112 22.68 4.22 -22.19
C GLY A 112 21.61 5.06 -21.49
N ILE A 113 20.96 5.97 -22.22
CA ILE A 113 19.85 6.79 -21.70
C ILE A 113 18.67 5.90 -21.29
N THR A 114 18.28 4.93 -22.14
CA THR A 114 17.24 3.95 -21.80
C THR A 114 17.56 3.24 -20.50
N GLY A 115 18.78 2.69 -20.35
CA GLY A 115 19.18 1.98 -19.14
C GLY A 115 19.10 2.85 -17.88
N ILE A 116 19.61 4.08 -17.92
CA ILE A 116 19.55 5.02 -16.80
C ILE A 116 18.11 5.33 -16.41
N LEU A 117 17.24 5.64 -17.39
CA LEU A 117 15.84 5.96 -17.14
C LEU A 117 15.05 4.76 -16.62
N THR A 118 15.32 3.55 -17.12
CA THR A 118 14.67 2.33 -16.62
C THR A 118 15.06 2.06 -15.17
N VAL A 119 16.35 2.17 -14.81
CA VAL A 119 16.81 2.03 -13.42
C VAL A 119 16.20 3.11 -12.53
N ALA A 120 16.19 4.36 -12.97
CA ALA A 120 15.55 5.45 -12.23
C ALA A 120 14.04 5.19 -12.04
N GLY A 121 13.34 4.69 -13.06
CA GLY A 121 11.93 4.35 -13.00
C GLY A 121 11.62 3.29 -11.93
N PHE A 122 12.37 2.18 -11.91
CA PHE A 122 12.20 1.15 -10.88
C PHE A 122 12.60 1.66 -9.49
N PHE A 123 13.67 2.45 -9.38
CA PHE A 123 14.03 3.05 -8.09
C PHE A 123 12.93 3.99 -7.55
N VAL A 124 12.32 4.80 -8.41
CA VAL A 124 11.16 5.63 -8.05
C VAL A 124 9.97 4.74 -7.67
N CYS A 125 9.73 3.64 -8.39
CA CYS A 125 8.67 2.68 -8.05
C CYS A 125 8.83 2.10 -6.65
N PHE A 126 10.07 1.72 -6.31
CA PHE A 126 10.41 1.26 -4.98
C PHE A 126 10.10 2.34 -3.94
N LEU A 127 10.51 3.59 -4.15
CA LEU A 127 10.26 4.68 -3.22
C LEU A 127 8.76 4.95 -3.05
N GLU A 128 8.02 5.07 -4.15
CA GLU A 128 6.56 5.25 -4.15
C GLU A 128 5.88 4.19 -3.29
N LYS A 129 6.24 2.92 -3.46
CA LYS A 129 5.66 1.84 -2.65
C LYS A 129 6.21 1.75 -1.24
N TYR A 130 7.44 2.14 -1.01
CA TYR A 130 8.02 2.19 0.32
C TYR A 130 7.35 3.25 1.20
N THR A 131 6.96 4.37 0.61
CA THR A 131 6.28 5.49 1.29
C THR A 131 4.76 5.46 1.18
N ASP A 132 4.19 4.51 0.42
CA ASP A 132 2.75 4.43 0.11
C ASP A 132 2.21 5.68 -0.59
N ALA A 133 2.99 6.21 -1.53
CA ALA A 133 2.58 7.33 -2.35
C ALA A 133 1.36 6.95 -3.21
N SER A 134 0.43 7.89 -3.35
CA SER A 134 -0.69 7.79 -4.30
C SER A 134 -0.18 7.78 -5.75
N LEU A 135 -1.03 7.35 -6.69
CA LEU A 135 -0.68 7.37 -8.12
C LEU A 135 -0.34 8.78 -8.62
N PHE A 136 -1.05 9.77 -8.08
CA PHE A 136 -0.82 11.19 -8.29
C PHE A 136 -0.50 11.80 -6.93
N TYR A 137 0.73 12.22 -6.72
CA TYR A 137 1.16 12.87 -5.47
C TYR A 137 1.74 14.25 -5.77
N ALA A 138 1.47 15.21 -4.89
CA ALA A 138 2.04 16.55 -5.00
C ALA A 138 3.50 16.52 -4.51
N TRP A 139 4.41 17.14 -5.25
CA TRP A 139 5.81 17.25 -4.84
C TRP A 139 6.04 18.42 -3.87
N ALA A 140 5.10 19.36 -3.77
CA ALA A 140 5.18 20.54 -2.91
C ALA A 140 3.84 20.82 -2.21
N ASN A 141 3.91 21.25 -0.94
CA ASN A 141 2.75 21.53 -0.07
C ASN A 141 1.81 22.64 -0.60
N ASN A 142 2.21 23.38 -1.63
CA ASN A 142 1.45 24.51 -2.20
C ASN A 142 1.01 24.25 -3.65
N TRP A 143 1.17 23.03 -4.17
CA TRP A 143 0.68 22.69 -5.50
C TRP A 143 -0.74 22.12 -5.36
N ASP A 144 -1.76 22.90 -5.75
CA ASP A 144 -3.16 22.48 -5.88
C ASP A 144 -3.36 21.52 -7.08
N GLY A 145 -2.48 20.54 -7.23
CA GLY A 145 -2.48 19.61 -8.35
C GLY A 145 -1.53 18.43 -8.15
N GLY A 146 -1.94 17.25 -8.63
CA GLY A 146 -1.13 16.04 -8.59
C GLY A 146 0.07 16.12 -9.53
N GLY A 147 1.25 15.69 -9.05
CA GLY A 147 2.43 15.52 -9.88
C GLY A 147 2.20 14.44 -10.94
N LEU A 148 2.49 14.76 -12.20
CA LEU A 148 2.30 13.86 -13.34
C LEU A 148 3.46 12.84 -13.46
N THR A 149 4.55 13.03 -12.72
CA THR A 149 5.76 12.21 -12.78
C THR A 149 5.73 11.11 -11.74
N ASN A 150 5.29 9.93 -12.16
CA ASN A 150 5.41 8.68 -11.39
C ASN A 150 6.32 7.68 -12.12
N SER A 151 6.65 6.58 -11.45
CA SER A 151 7.51 5.53 -12.00
C SER A 151 7.02 4.97 -13.34
N GLY A 152 5.70 4.88 -13.54
CA GLY A 152 5.09 4.38 -14.78
C GLY A 152 5.37 5.28 -15.96
N LEU A 153 5.25 6.60 -15.78
CA LEU A 153 5.60 7.56 -16.84
C LEU A 153 7.10 7.52 -17.15
N ILE A 154 7.96 7.48 -16.14
CA ILE A 154 9.42 7.40 -16.32
C ILE A 154 9.79 6.13 -17.10
N LEU A 155 9.20 4.99 -16.74
CA LEU A 155 9.39 3.72 -17.42
C LEU A 155 8.87 3.77 -18.87
N ALA A 156 7.73 4.41 -19.13
CA ALA A 156 7.22 4.61 -20.49
C ALA A 156 8.15 5.49 -21.35
N ILE A 157 8.69 6.57 -20.78
CA ILE A 157 9.67 7.46 -21.43
C ILE A 157 10.99 6.71 -21.70
N SER A 158 11.42 5.81 -20.81
CA SER A 158 12.66 5.06 -20.96
C SER A 158 12.74 4.22 -22.25
N ILE A 159 11.59 3.84 -22.81
CA ILE A 159 11.49 3.04 -24.05
C ILE A 159 11.61 3.92 -25.30
N VAL A 160 11.37 5.23 -25.19
CA VAL A 160 11.36 6.16 -26.34
C VAL A 160 12.69 6.13 -27.11
N PRO A 161 13.88 6.18 -26.47
CA PRO A 161 15.18 6.09 -27.12
C PRO A 161 15.51 4.72 -27.74
N VAL A 162 14.74 3.67 -27.46
CA VAL A 162 14.97 2.34 -28.03
C VAL A 162 14.74 2.41 -29.54
N MET A 163 15.85 2.35 -30.28
CA MET A 163 15.84 2.22 -31.73
C MET A 163 15.41 0.80 -32.12
N GLY A 164 14.58 0.70 -33.16
CA GLY A 164 14.17 -0.57 -33.72
C GLY A 164 12.74 -0.57 -34.25
N SER A 165 12.27 -1.77 -34.55
CA SER A 165 10.92 -1.97 -35.07
C SER A 165 9.85 -1.78 -33.99
N ILE A 166 8.61 -1.56 -34.43
CA ILE A 166 7.46 -1.47 -33.53
C ILE A 166 7.32 -2.75 -32.68
N GLN A 167 7.65 -3.93 -33.22
CA GLN A 167 7.61 -5.19 -32.46
C GLN A 167 8.57 -5.17 -31.27
N LEU A 168 9.78 -4.62 -31.45
CA LEU A 168 10.75 -4.52 -30.35
C LEU A 168 10.24 -3.61 -29.23
N LYS A 169 9.60 -2.48 -29.57
CA LYS A 169 8.98 -1.59 -28.57
C LYS A 169 7.84 -2.28 -27.84
N ILE A 170 6.98 -3.04 -28.53
CA ILE A 170 5.92 -3.83 -27.88
C ILE A 170 6.51 -4.83 -26.86
N ILE A 171 7.59 -5.52 -27.22
CA ILE A 171 8.28 -6.45 -26.30
C ILE A 171 8.76 -5.70 -25.06
N TRP A 172 9.42 -4.55 -25.20
CA TRP A 172 9.88 -3.76 -24.06
C TRP A 172 8.74 -3.26 -23.17
N ILE A 173 7.62 -2.86 -23.77
CA ILE A 173 6.42 -2.45 -23.01
C ILE A 173 5.90 -3.60 -22.15
N LEU A 174 5.80 -4.80 -22.71
CA LEU A 174 5.32 -5.97 -21.97
C LEU A 174 6.30 -6.39 -20.87
N VAL A 175 7.60 -6.45 -21.18
CA VAL A 175 8.64 -6.85 -20.22
C VAL A 175 8.69 -5.87 -19.05
N ILE A 176 8.77 -4.57 -19.30
CA ILE A 176 8.80 -3.55 -18.25
C ILE A 176 7.49 -3.55 -17.45
N GLY A 177 6.34 -3.69 -18.10
CA GLY A 177 5.04 -3.78 -17.44
C GLY A 177 4.91 -4.99 -16.49
N VAL A 178 5.44 -6.14 -16.87
CA VAL A 178 5.48 -7.34 -16.01
C VAL A 178 6.42 -7.11 -14.83
N LEU A 179 7.63 -6.60 -15.07
CA LEU A 179 8.61 -6.32 -14.02
C LEU A 179 8.09 -5.28 -13.01
N LEU A 180 7.41 -4.23 -13.48
CA LEU A 180 6.75 -3.22 -12.65
C LEU A 180 5.75 -3.86 -11.69
N ASN A 181 4.94 -4.80 -12.19
CA ASN A 181 3.97 -5.51 -11.36
C ASN A 181 4.62 -6.46 -10.36
N ILE A 182 5.68 -7.17 -10.76
CA ILE A 182 6.43 -8.06 -9.88
C ILE A 182 7.05 -7.28 -8.72
N GLU A 183 7.71 -6.16 -8.98
CA GLU A 183 8.34 -5.33 -7.95
C GLU A 183 7.29 -4.84 -6.96
N ARG A 184 6.21 -4.23 -7.47
CA ARG A 184 5.16 -3.67 -6.61
C ARG A 184 4.46 -4.74 -5.78
N TYR A 185 4.18 -5.90 -6.38
CA TYR A 185 3.63 -7.05 -5.65
C TYR A 185 4.58 -7.52 -4.55
N SER A 186 5.88 -7.62 -4.85
CA SER A 186 6.91 -8.06 -3.90
C SER A 186 7.03 -7.11 -2.71
N ILE A 187 7.08 -5.80 -2.96
CA ILE A 187 7.13 -4.78 -1.90
C ILE A 187 5.87 -4.84 -1.03
N ALA A 188 4.70 -5.00 -1.64
CA ALA A 188 3.45 -5.13 -0.91
C ALA A 188 3.47 -6.37 0.01
N VAL A 189 3.97 -7.52 -0.46
CA VAL A 189 4.10 -8.74 0.35
C VAL A 189 5.05 -8.53 1.54
N LEU A 190 6.17 -7.83 1.32
CA LEU A 190 7.11 -7.50 2.40
C LEU A 190 6.49 -6.56 3.44
N ARG A 191 5.70 -5.58 2.99
CA ARG A 191 4.95 -4.66 3.85
C ARG A 191 3.98 -5.45 4.74
N ASP A 192 3.20 -6.35 4.16
CA ASP A 192 2.22 -7.15 4.91
C ASP A 192 2.89 -8.02 5.96
N ARG A 193 3.95 -8.72 5.60
CA ARG A 193 4.73 -9.52 6.57
C ARG A 193 5.29 -8.67 7.71
N LYS A 194 5.62 -7.40 7.44
CA LYS A 194 6.09 -6.48 8.47
C LYS A 194 4.93 -6.01 9.35
N GLU A 195 3.79 -5.66 8.77
CA GLU A 195 2.60 -5.26 9.50
C GLU A 195 2.09 -6.38 10.41
N GLN A 196 1.95 -7.60 9.89
CA GLN A 196 1.54 -8.77 10.68
C GLN A 196 2.38 -9.02 11.93
N ARG A 197 3.70 -8.77 11.82
CA ARG A 197 4.63 -8.96 12.94
C ARG A 197 4.57 -7.86 13.99
N LEU A 198 4.10 -6.67 13.62
CA LEU A 198 4.09 -5.50 14.50
C LEU A 198 2.68 -5.15 14.99
N LEU A 199 1.64 -5.65 14.34
CA LEU A 199 0.26 -5.30 14.64
C LEU A 199 -0.11 -5.72 16.07
N TRP A 200 -0.63 -4.76 16.84
CA TRP A 200 -0.98 -4.88 18.25
C TRP A 200 0.19 -5.16 19.19
N GLU A 201 1.44 -5.00 18.73
CA GLU A 201 2.59 -5.06 19.61
C GLU A 201 2.67 -3.80 20.46
N ILE A 202 2.96 -3.99 21.74
CA ILE A 202 3.07 -2.91 22.73
C ILE A 202 4.55 -2.52 22.87
N GLY A 203 4.80 -1.22 22.90
CA GLY A 203 6.13 -0.66 23.10
C GLY A 203 6.13 0.51 24.06
N VAL A 204 7.33 1.01 24.37
CA VAL A 204 7.52 2.21 25.19
C VAL A 204 8.23 3.28 24.37
N ALA A 205 7.70 4.50 24.39
CA ALA A 205 8.25 5.63 23.65
C ALA A 205 9.62 6.04 24.22
N THR A 206 10.64 6.13 23.36
CA THR A 206 11.99 6.59 23.77
C THR A 206 12.21 8.07 23.48
N THR A 207 11.46 8.62 22.53
CA THR A 207 11.38 10.03 22.20
C THR A 207 9.92 10.44 22.19
N ASP A 208 9.64 11.73 22.17
CA ASP A 208 8.31 12.19 21.81
C ASP A 208 8.01 11.76 20.36
N ILE A 209 6.79 11.29 20.11
CA ILE A 209 6.38 10.71 18.83
C ILE A 209 5.20 11.52 18.30
N SER A 210 5.48 12.34 17.29
CA SER A 210 4.47 12.99 16.44
C SER A 210 4.56 12.40 15.03
N TYR A 211 4.99 13.18 14.04
CA TYR A 211 5.22 12.70 12.67
C TYR A 211 6.46 11.80 12.53
N LYS A 212 7.35 11.83 13.53
CA LYS A 212 8.57 11.02 13.61
C LYS A 212 8.93 10.80 15.08
N GLY A 213 9.20 9.55 15.45
CA GLY A 213 9.71 9.22 16.78
C GLY A 213 10.32 7.83 16.82
N GLN A 214 10.78 7.45 18.00
CA GLN A 214 11.39 6.15 18.26
C GLN A 214 10.77 5.52 19.51
N GLY A 215 10.59 4.21 19.45
CA GLY A 215 10.12 3.40 20.57
C GLY A 215 10.85 2.06 20.60
N ILE A 216 10.73 1.39 21.74
CA ILE A 216 11.26 0.03 21.91
C ILE A 216 10.08 -0.94 21.93
N ILE A 217 10.13 -1.96 21.06
CA ILE A 217 9.20 -3.08 21.01
C ILE A 217 10.03 -4.36 21.11
N ALA A 218 9.72 -5.24 22.06
CA ALA A 218 10.45 -6.49 22.28
C ALA A 218 11.99 -6.31 22.30
N GLY A 219 12.47 -5.26 22.98
CA GLY A 219 13.90 -4.94 23.09
C GLY A 219 14.56 -4.32 21.85
N LYS A 220 13.83 -4.14 20.74
CA LYS A 220 14.35 -3.55 19.50
C LYS A 220 13.87 -2.10 19.34
N LYS A 221 14.79 -1.19 18.99
CA LYS A 221 14.47 0.19 18.62
C LYS A 221 13.82 0.23 17.24
N ILE A 222 12.65 0.84 17.16
CA ILE A 222 11.88 0.99 15.92
C ILE A 222 11.57 2.47 15.73
N ARG A 223 11.59 2.93 14.48
CA ARG A 223 11.11 4.26 14.09
C ARG A 223 9.64 4.16 13.74
N LEU A 224 8.82 5.03 14.31
CA LEU A 224 7.37 5.04 14.14
C LEU A 224 6.84 6.47 14.11
N LYS A 225 5.56 6.60 13.80
CA LYS A 225 4.81 7.86 13.84
C LYS A 225 3.49 7.67 14.59
N SER A 226 2.96 8.77 15.11
CA SER A 226 1.62 8.79 15.69
C SER A 226 0.60 9.32 14.68
N LYS A 227 -0.63 8.80 14.75
CA LYS A 227 -1.72 9.17 13.83
C LYS A 227 -2.51 10.39 14.32
N GLU A 228 -2.75 10.48 15.63
CA GLU A 228 -3.72 11.42 16.21
C GLU A 228 -3.07 12.29 17.27
N GLU A 229 -2.56 11.68 18.36
CA GLU A 229 -1.97 12.42 19.48
C GLU A 229 -0.46 12.26 19.58
N SER A 230 0.25 13.31 20.00
CA SER A 230 1.68 13.19 20.30
C SER A 230 1.90 12.27 21.50
N ILE A 231 2.62 11.17 21.29
CA ILE A 231 2.96 10.22 22.35
C ILE A 231 4.20 10.75 23.06
N LYS A 232 4.09 11.04 24.36
CA LYS A 232 5.22 11.57 25.15
C LYS A 232 6.26 10.49 25.40
N LYS A 233 7.51 10.89 25.57
CA LYS A 233 8.58 9.99 25.99
C LYS A 233 8.20 9.24 27.28
N GLY A 234 8.43 7.93 27.28
CA GLY A 234 8.20 7.05 28.42
C GLY A 234 6.77 6.48 28.49
N THR A 235 5.83 6.94 27.68
CA THR A 235 4.48 6.38 27.68
C THR A 235 4.40 5.09 26.87
N PRO A 236 3.59 4.12 27.30
CA PRO A 236 3.30 2.93 26.50
C PRO A 236 2.47 3.30 25.26
N PHE A 237 2.65 2.53 24.19
CA PHE A 237 1.90 2.68 22.96
C PHE A 237 1.64 1.30 22.33
N VAL A 238 0.65 1.23 21.44
CA VAL A 238 0.34 0.05 20.63
C VAL A 238 0.47 0.38 19.15
N ILE A 239 1.00 -0.55 18.35
CA ILE A 239 1.02 -0.41 16.89
C ILE A 239 -0.33 -0.82 16.30
N ILE A 240 -0.94 0.08 15.55
CA ILE A 240 -2.26 -0.11 14.93
C ILE A 240 -2.19 -0.42 13.43
N GLY A 241 -1.01 -0.30 12.82
CA GLY A 241 -0.79 -0.58 11.40
C GLY A 241 0.48 0.07 10.87
N LEU A 242 0.62 0.11 9.54
CA LEU A 242 1.72 0.77 8.84
C LEU A 242 1.18 1.84 7.88
N GLU A 243 1.98 2.88 7.65
CA GLU A 243 1.85 3.76 6.50
C GLU A 243 3.15 3.66 5.69
N GLY A 244 3.04 3.13 4.47
CA GLY A 244 4.20 2.58 3.77
C GLY A 244 4.89 1.52 4.62
N PHE A 245 6.18 1.68 4.87
CA PHE A 245 6.95 0.80 5.77
C PHE A 245 7.11 1.37 7.19
N LYS A 246 6.51 2.52 7.51
CA LYS A 246 6.61 3.15 8.83
C LYS A 246 5.44 2.66 9.72
N PRO A 247 5.72 2.01 10.86
CA PRO A 247 4.68 1.67 11.82
C PRO A 247 3.99 2.92 12.37
N VAL A 248 2.68 2.80 12.58
CA VAL A 248 1.82 3.82 13.15
C VAL A 248 1.37 3.35 14.54
N ALA A 249 1.56 4.21 15.53
CA ALA A 249 1.21 3.92 16.91
C ALA A 249 0.10 4.81 17.44
N MET A 250 -0.53 4.32 18.50
CA MET A 250 -1.51 5.02 19.31
C MET A 250 -1.12 4.88 20.79
N PRO A 251 -1.28 5.91 21.63
CA PRO A 251 -1.09 5.76 23.07
C PRO A 251 -2.06 4.73 23.66
N ILE A 252 -1.64 4.09 24.76
CA ILE A 252 -2.47 3.18 25.57
C ILE A 252 -2.89 3.89 26.84
#